data_AF-A0A9E3B5U5-F1
#
_entry.id   AF-A0A9E3B5U5-F1
#
_cell.length_a   1.000
_cell.length_b   1.000
_cell.length_c   1.000
_cell.angle_alpha   90.00
_cell.angle_beta   90.00
_cell.angle_gamma   90.00
#
_symmetry.space_group_name_H-M   'P 1'
#
loop_
_entity.id
_entity.type
_entity.pdbx_description
1 polymer ?
#
loop_
_entity_poly.entity_id
_entity_poly.type
_entity_poly.pdbx_seq_one_letter_code
_entity_poly.pdbx_strand_id
1 'polypeptide(L)'
;HHLIGVTMHTDDWWTDMRDLMNWGFNTFQWVSPHDSDIVNPIPYDSDWNFFVRDTKTVTIPTADSGRYYVYTGYSISGIVLQYFDKNGGLKKFGYPESLPAMTGTTMTQHFDRGTMRCDTTSSQCKML
;
A
#
# COMPACT_ATOMS: atom_id res chain seq x y z
N HIS A 1 -19.56 15.99 -9.93
CA HIS A 1 -18.62 14.96 -10.41
C HIS A 1 -19.26 13.61 -10.14
N HIS A 2 -19.52 12.81 -11.18
CA HIS A 2 -20.16 11.50 -11.05
C HIS A 2 -19.12 10.44 -11.38
N LEU A 3 -19.04 9.42 -10.54
CA LEU A 3 -18.11 8.30 -10.69
C LEU A 3 -18.93 7.08 -11.13
N ILE A 4 -18.56 6.48 -12.25
CA ILE A 4 -19.17 5.26 -12.76
C ILE A 4 -18.07 4.20 -12.83
N GLY A 5 -18.17 3.19 -11.97
CA GLY A 5 -17.34 1.99 -12.04
C GLY A 5 -18.08 0.88 -12.77
N VAL A 6 -17.46 0.28 -13.79
CA VAL A 6 -17.98 -0.91 -14.47
C VAL A 6 -16.98 -2.04 -14.27
N THR A 7 -17.45 -3.16 -13.73
CA THR A 7 -16.67 -4.38 -13.55
C THR A 7 -17.27 -5.48 -14.40
N MET A 8 -16.46 -6.20 -15.18
CA MET A 8 -16.95 -7.30 -16.02
C MET A 8 -16.00 -8.49 -15.87
N HIS A 9 -16.54 -9.62 -15.39
CA HIS A 9 -15.88 -10.94 -15.37
C HIS A 9 -14.49 -10.97 -14.70
N THR A 10 -14.40 -10.56 -13.45
CA THR A 10 -13.15 -10.67 -12.67
C THR A 10 -13.38 -11.43 -11.38
N ASP A 11 -12.69 -12.56 -11.23
CA ASP A 11 -12.48 -13.19 -9.93
C ASP A 11 -11.42 -12.35 -9.19
N ASP A 12 -11.71 -11.96 -7.94
CA ASP A 12 -10.80 -11.21 -7.05
C ASP A 12 -10.43 -9.78 -7.48
N TRP A 13 -11.40 -9.00 -7.97
CA TRP A 13 -11.19 -7.55 -8.20
C TRP A 13 -11.42 -6.72 -6.94
N TRP A 14 -10.35 -6.05 -6.50
CA TRP A 14 -10.38 -5.06 -5.44
C TRP A 14 -9.95 -3.73 -6.05
N THR A 15 -10.79 -2.70 -5.92
CA THR A 15 -10.40 -1.33 -6.26
C THR A 15 -10.26 -0.54 -4.99
N ASP A 16 -9.15 0.18 -4.88
CA ASP A 16 -9.07 1.24 -3.90
C ASP A 16 -9.80 2.47 -4.43
N MET A 17 -10.82 2.93 -3.71
CA MET A 17 -11.60 4.11 -4.12
C MET A 17 -10.73 5.37 -4.19
N ARG A 18 -9.60 5.40 -3.47
CA ARG A 18 -8.63 6.52 -3.50
C ARG A 18 -7.94 6.62 -4.86
N ASP A 19 -7.60 5.50 -5.47
CA ASP A 19 -6.97 5.49 -6.80
C ASP A 19 -7.93 6.06 -7.86
N LEU A 20 -9.23 5.81 -7.68
CA LEU A 20 -10.28 6.35 -8.55
C LEU A 20 -10.54 7.84 -8.31
N MET A 21 -10.43 8.31 -7.07
CA MET A 21 -10.56 9.73 -6.71
C MET A 21 -9.32 10.57 -7.08
N ASN A 22 -8.14 9.94 -7.11
CA ASN A 22 -6.88 10.54 -7.58
C ASN A 22 -6.77 10.58 -9.12
N TRP A 23 -7.70 9.95 -9.85
CA TRP A 23 -7.67 9.88 -11.30
C TRP A 23 -8.02 11.22 -11.97
N GLY A 24 -7.05 12.14 -11.98
CA GLY A 24 -7.09 13.41 -12.72
C GLY A 24 -7.27 14.68 -11.88
N PHE A 25 -7.41 14.56 -10.57
CA PHE A 25 -7.55 15.71 -9.68
C PHE A 25 -6.41 15.71 -8.67
N ASN A 26 -5.41 16.57 -8.89
CA ASN A 26 -4.25 16.77 -8.01
C ASN A 26 -4.62 17.39 -6.64
N THR A 27 -5.88 17.33 -6.25
CA THR A 27 -6.45 18.02 -5.07
C THR A 27 -6.99 17.05 -4.02
N PHE A 28 -7.03 15.75 -4.29
CA PHE A 28 -7.41 14.77 -3.28
C PHE A 28 -6.15 14.30 -2.54
N GLN A 29 -6.13 14.53 -1.23
CA GLN A 29 -5.19 13.88 -0.33
C GLN A 29 -5.98 12.99 0.61
N TRP A 30 -5.69 11.69 0.55
CA TRP A 30 -6.30 10.76 1.49
C TRP A 30 -5.71 10.97 2.88
N VAL A 31 -6.59 11.00 3.88
CA VAL A 31 -6.26 10.93 5.29
C VAL A 31 -7.01 9.73 5.85
N SER A 32 -6.33 8.87 6.61
CA SER A 32 -6.99 7.72 7.20
C SER A 32 -8.10 8.16 8.14
N PRO A 33 -9.22 7.42 8.25
CA PRO A 33 -10.25 7.72 9.24
C PRO A 33 -9.66 7.83 10.65
N HIS A 34 -8.70 6.96 11.00
CA HIS A 34 -7.96 7.04 12.27
C HIS A 34 -7.24 8.38 12.47
N ASP A 35 -6.45 8.83 11.48
CA ASP A 35 -5.73 10.11 11.58
C ASP A 35 -6.69 11.31 11.55
N SER A 36 -7.79 11.22 10.79
CA SER A 36 -8.83 12.24 10.77
C SER A 36 -9.52 12.38 12.12
N ASP A 37 -9.82 11.26 12.77
CA ASP A 37 -10.50 11.20 14.06
C ASP A 37 -9.66 11.82 15.20
N ILE A 38 -8.33 11.69 15.13
CA ILE A 38 -7.39 12.36 16.07
C ILE A 38 -7.54 13.88 16.01
N VAL A 39 -7.75 14.45 14.81
CA VAL A 39 -7.82 15.91 14.60
C VAL A 39 -9.25 16.42 14.77
N ASN A 40 -10.23 15.71 14.20
CA ASN A 40 -11.64 16.02 14.23
C ASN A 40 -12.42 14.72 14.52
N PRO A 41 -12.90 14.52 15.76
CA PRO A 41 -13.61 13.31 16.14
C PRO A 41 -14.78 13.04 15.20
N ILE A 42 -14.82 11.85 14.63
CA ILE A 42 -15.86 11.41 13.72
C ILE A 42 -17.09 11.06 14.57
N PRO A 43 -18.25 11.70 14.36
CA PRO A 43 -19.45 11.38 15.13
C PRO A 43 -19.82 9.88 15.00
N TYR A 44 -20.15 9.25 16.12
CA TYR A 44 -20.56 7.84 16.21
C TYR A 44 -19.45 6.81 15.88
N ASP A 45 -18.18 7.20 15.87
CA ASP A 45 -17.03 6.30 15.69
C ASP A 45 -17.03 5.07 16.63
N SER A 46 -17.40 5.28 17.89
CA SER A 46 -17.43 4.31 18.98
C SER A 46 -18.54 3.25 18.84
N ASP A 47 -19.64 3.59 18.16
CA ASP A 47 -20.75 2.65 17.92
C ASP A 47 -20.40 1.62 16.83
N TRP A 48 -19.51 1.99 15.90
CA TRP A 48 -19.18 1.17 14.74
C TRP A 48 -17.86 0.40 14.90
N ASN A 49 -16.98 0.80 15.84
CA ASN A 49 -15.67 0.17 16.13
C ASN A 49 -14.77 -0.09 14.91
N PHE A 50 -15.15 0.39 13.73
CA PHE A 50 -14.55 0.02 12.45
C PHE A 50 -13.32 0.88 12.18
N PHE A 51 -13.40 2.18 12.51
CA PHE A 51 -12.32 3.16 12.32
C PHE A 51 -11.29 3.12 13.47
N VAL A 52 -11.73 2.79 14.68
CA VAL A 52 -10.84 2.65 15.86
C VAL A 52 -9.87 1.46 15.72
N ARG A 53 -10.26 0.44 14.95
CA ARG A 53 -9.42 -0.73 14.65
C ARG A 53 -8.57 -0.57 13.40
N ASP A 54 -8.74 0.51 12.65
CA ASP A 54 -7.92 0.76 11.48
C ASP A 54 -6.48 1.00 11.94
N THR A 55 -5.56 0.19 11.43
CA THR A 55 -4.16 0.24 11.79
C THR A 55 -3.36 0.39 10.50
N LYS A 56 -2.21 1.07 10.59
CA LYS A 56 -1.32 1.21 9.42
C LYS A 56 -0.91 -0.14 8.80
N THR A 57 -1.07 -1.23 9.56
CA THR A 57 -0.72 -2.61 9.18
C THR A 57 -1.78 -3.37 8.39
N VAL A 58 -2.96 -2.80 8.14
CA VAL A 58 -3.98 -3.49 7.34
C VAL A 58 -3.46 -3.72 5.93
N THR A 59 -3.44 -5.00 5.52
CA THR A 59 -3.01 -5.40 4.17
C THR A 59 -4.08 -6.22 3.47
N ILE A 60 -4.20 -6.03 2.15
CA ILE A 60 -5.01 -6.86 1.25
C ILE A 60 -4.06 -7.71 0.39
N PRO A 61 -4.29 -9.03 0.25
CA PRO A 61 -3.51 -9.85 -0.68
C PRO A 61 -3.76 -9.40 -2.12
N THR A 62 -2.69 -9.32 -2.92
CA THR A 62 -2.79 -8.99 -4.36
C THR A 62 -2.73 -10.25 -5.21
N ALA A 63 -3.18 -10.16 -6.47
CA ALA A 63 -3.23 -11.29 -7.40
C ALA A 63 -1.86 -11.95 -7.66
N ASP A 64 -0.77 -11.17 -7.56
CA ASP A 64 0.61 -11.64 -7.66
C ASP A 64 1.19 -12.16 -6.32
N SER A 65 0.31 -12.57 -5.40
CA SER A 65 0.67 -13.01 -4.03
C SER A 65 1.45 -11.97 -3.23
N GLY A 66 1.23 -10.68 -3.53
CA GLY A 66 1.77 -9.55 -2.81
C GLY A 66 0.91 -9.11 -1.63
N ARG A 67 1.31 -8.01 -1.01
CA ARG A 67 0.56 -7.31 0.05
C ARG A 67 0.40 -5.85 -0.32
N TYR A 68 -0.84 -5.41 -0.48
CA TYR A 68 -1.21 -4.02 -0.60
C TYR A 68 -1.42 -3.42 0.79
N TYR A 69 -0.65 -2.40 1.16
CA TYR A 69 -0.82 -1.69 2.42
C TYR A 69 -1.89 -0.63 2.24
N VAL A 70 -3.06 -0.85 2.86
CA VAL A 70 -4.19 0.07 2.75
C VAL A 70 -3.78 1.43 3.27
N TYR A 71 -2.99 1.54 4.33
CA TYR A 71 -2.63 2.86 4.83
C TYR A 71 -1.79 3.71 3.86
N THR A 72 -0.77 3.14 3.21
CA THR A 72 0.09 3.92 2.32
C THR A 72 -0.36 3.94 0.86
N GLY A 73 -1.26 3.03 0.49
CA GLY A 73 -1.73 2.89 -0.90
C GLY A 73 -0.71 2.22 -1.83
N TYR A 74 0.32 1.59 -1.27
CA TYR A 74 1.37 0.92 -2.05
C TYR A 74 1.43 -0.58 -1.75
N SER A 75 1.75 -1.36 -2.78
CA SER A 75 1.94 -2.81 -2.68
C SER A 75 3.40 -3.20 -2.66
N ILE A 76 3.68 -4.32 -1.99
CA ILE A 76 4.94 -5.07 -2.09
C ILE A 76 4.66 -6.46 -2.64
N SER A 77 5.47 -6.92 -3.58
CA SER A 77 5.30 -8.26 -4.16
C SER A 77 6.62 -8.84 -4.65
N GLY A 78 6.57 -10.10 -5.13
CA GLY A 78 7.70 -10.79 -5.74
C GLY A 78 8.96 -10.81 -4.87
N ILE A 79 10.10 -10.53 -5.50
CA ILE A 79 11.41 -10.59 -4.85
C ILE A 79 11.56 -9.59 -3.69
N VAL A 80 10.92 -8.41 -3.81
CA VAL A 80 10.94 -7.38 -2.75
C VAL A 80 10.22 -7.89 -1.51
N LEU A 81 9.03 -8.49 -1.69
CA LEU A 81 8.27 -9.09 -0.58
C LEU A 81 9.05 -10.24 0.09
N GLN A 82 9.66 -11.12 -0.69
CA GLN A 82 10.46 -12.23 -0.16
C GLN A 82 11.64 -11.74 0.70
N TYR A 83 12.37 -10.73 0.23
CA TYR A 83 13.46 -10.15 1.00
C TYR A 83 12.93 -9.40 2.22
N PHE A 84 11.85 -8.64 2.08
CA PHE A 84 11.20 -7.92 3.17
C PHE A 84 10.86 -8.87 4.33
N ASP A 85 10.13 -9.95 4.07
CA ASP A 85 9.71 -10.91 5.10
C ASP A 85 10.89 -11.63 5.75
N LYS A 86 11.88 -12.05 4.95
CA LYS A 86 13.05 -12.76 5.46
C LYS A 86 13.95 -11.89 6.35
N ASN A 87 13.94 -10.57 6.16
CA ASN A 87 14.93 -9.67 6.78
C ASN A 87 14.36 -8.79 7.90
N GLY A 88 13.20 -9.13 8.47
CA GLY A 88 12.62 -8.43 9.63
C GLY A 88 11.37 -7.60 9.31
N GLY A 89 10.95 -7.60 8.04
CA GLY A 89 9.69 -7.05 7.57
C GLY A 89 9.43 -5.63 8.02
N LEU A 90 8.16 -5.38 8.37
CA LEU A 90 7.66 -4.05 8.71
C LEU A 90 8.44 -3.39 9.85
N LYS A 91 8.87 -4.15 10.85
CA LYS A 91 9.63 -3.62 11.98
C LYS A 91 11.00 -3.08 11.59
N LYS A 92 11.59 -3.55 10.49
CA LYS A 92 12.90 -3.08 10.02
C LYS A 92 12.76 -2.01 8.95
N PHE A 93 11.93 -2.27 7.94
CA PHE A 93 11.88 -1.44 6.73
C PHE A 93 10.82 -0.32 6.79
N GLY A 94 9.80 -0.46 7.64
CA GLY A 94 8.65 0.43 7.61
C GLY A 94 7.68 0.10 6.47
N TYR A 95 6.70 0.98 6.26
CA TYR A 95 5.69 0.86 5.24
C TYR A 95 6.26 1.22 3.86
N PRO A 96 5.68 0.69 2.76
CA PRO A 96 6.09 1.10 1.42
C PRO A 96 5.59 2.52 1.12
N GLU A 97 6.46 3.35 0.54
CA GLU A 97 6.20 4.75 0.17
C GLU A 97 6.14 4.96 -1.35
N SER A 98 6.40 3.91 -2.13
CA SER A 98 6.32 3.95 -3.59
C SER A 98 5.89 2.60 -4.16
N LEU A 99 5.45 2.59 -5.42
CA LEU A 99 5.44 1.38 -6.24
C LEU A 99 6.89 0.95 -6.55
N PRO A 100 7.13 -0.35 -6.82
CA PRO A 100 8.42 -0.81 -7.30
C PRO A 100 8.69 -0.25 -8.70
N ALA A 101 9.87 0.35 -8.89
CA ALA A 101 10.34 0.89 -10.15
C ALA A 101 11.45 0.00 -10.73
N MET A 102 11.36 -0.30 -12.03
CA MET A 102 12.32 -1.16 -12.72
C MET A 102 13.27 -0.33 -13.59
N THR A 103 14.58 -0.49 -13.37
CA THR A 103 15.64 0.10 -14.19
C THR A 103 16.59 -1.01 -14.65
N GLY A 104 16.45 -1.45 -15.91
CA GLY A 104 17.19 -2.60 -16.42
C GLY A 104 16.78 -3.89 -15.70
N THR A 105 17.72 -4.53 -15.00
CA THR A 105 17.49 -5.72 -14.15
C THR A 105 17.36 -5.37 -12.66
N THR A 106 17.35 -4.09 -12.32
CA THR A 106 17.28 -3.62 -10.94
C THR A 106 15.90 -3.06 -10.62
N MET A 107 15.22 -3.69 -9.67
CA MET A 107 13.99 -3.20 -9.05
C MET A 107 14.34 -2.37 -7.81
N THR A 108 13.76 -1.17 -7.70
CA THR A 108 13.93 -0.28 -6.55
C THR A 108 12.59 0.08 -5.97
N GLN A 109 12.45 0.03 -4.64
CA GLN A 109 11.24 0.46 -3.95
C GLN A 109 11.60 1.21 -2.66
N HIS A 110 10.88 2.31 -2.40
CA HIS A 110 11.08 3.13 -1.21
C HIS A 110 10.18 2.69 -0.06
N PHE A 111 10.72 2.76 1.15
CA PHE A 111 10.05 2.47 2.41
C PHE A 111 10.40 3.54 3.44
N ASP A 112 9.58 3.70 4.48
CA ASP A 112 9.79 4.73 5.52
C ASP A 112 11.20 4.75 6.12
N ARG A 113 11.88 3.59 6.15
CA ARG A 113 13.18 3.41 6.83
C ARG A 113 14.31 3.02 5.89
N GLY A 114 14.14 3.20 4.58
CA GLY A 114 15.21 2.98 3.62
C GLY A 114 14.74 2.58 2.24
N THR A 115 15.68 2.40 1.32
CA THR A 115 15.35 2.01 -0.06
C THR A 115 15.78 0.58 -0.31
N MET A 116 14.87 -0.27 -0.78
CA MET A 116 15.20 -1.63 -1.17
C MET A 116 15.58 -1.66 -2.65
N ARG A 117 16.74 -2.25 -2.94
CA ARG A 117 17.22 -2.48 -4.30
C ARG A 117 17.46 -3.96 -4.54
N CYS A 118 16.75 -4.53 -5.50
CA CYS A 118 16.76 -5.94 -5.85
C CYS A 118 17.19 -6.12 -7.31
N ASP A 119 18.15 -7.00 -7.56
CA ASP A 119 18.50 -7.44 -8.91
C ASP A 119 17.69 -8.71 -9.24
N THR A 120 16.87 -8.65 -10.28
CA THR A 120 15.94 -9.71 -10.65
C THR A 120 16.62 -10.91 -11.32
N THR A 121 17.84 -10.75 -11.84
CA THR A 121 18.58 -11.81 -12.52
C THR A 121 19.31 -12.69 -11.50
N SER A 122 19.99 -12.04 -10.56
CA SER A 122 20.75 -12.71 -9.49
C SER A 122 19.89 -13.06 -8.27
N SER A 123 18.65 -12.58 -8.24
CA SER A 123 17.73 -12.70 -7.11
C SER A 123 18.33 -12.17 -5.79
N GLN A 124 19.17 -11.13 -5.87
CA GLN A 124 19.82 -10.51 -4.72
C GLN A 124 19.17 -9.18 -4.40
N CYS A 125 18.83 -8.97 -3.13
CA CYS A 125 18.29 -7.71 -2.62
C CYS A 125 19.20 -7.16 -1.53
N LYS A 126 19.26 -5.83 -1.46
CA LYS A 126 19.89 -5.12 -0.35
C LYS A 126 19.09 -3.86 -0.01
N MET A 127 19.25 -3.42 1.22
CA MET A 127 18.75 -2.12 1.67
C MET A 127 19.87 -1.09 1.51
N LEU A 128 19.52 0.07 0.97
CA LEU A 128 20.39 1.24 0.79
C LEU A 128 20.08 2.28 1.86
#